data_AF-A0A9D6F8U9-F1
#
_entry.id   AF-A0A9D6F8U9-F1
#
_cell.length_a   1.000
_cell.length_b   1.000
_cell.length_c   1.000
_cell.angle_alpha   90.00
_cell.angle_beta   90.00
_cell.angle_gamma   90.00
#
_symmetry.space_group_name_H-M   'P 1'
#
loop_
_entity.id
_entity.type
_entity.pdbx_description
1 polymer ?
#
loop_
_entity_poly.entity_id
_entity_poly.type
_entity_poly.pdbx_seq_one_letter_code
_entity_poly.pdbx_strand_id
1 'polypeptide(L)'
;MAKKTPNLTGLGIGYMLAGGVAADNDDPFATKRKPGKQWLMEPPHLMVFGAKIEPSVHSNVPNTTRPWVMWKGTPYEHVMVPVK
;
A
#
# COMPACT_ATOMS: atom_id res chain seq x y z
N MET A 1 5.44 2.00 -13.91
CA MET A 1 6.18 0.84 -13.38
C MET A 1 6.31 -0.24 -14.46
N ALA A 2 7.45 -0.93 -14.56
CA ALA A 2 7.74 -1.92 -15.62
C ALA A 2 7.04 -3.29 -15.43
N LYS A 3 6.10 -3.41 -14.49
CA LYS A 3 5.35 -4.64 -14.14
C LYS A 3 6.22 -5.88 -13.83
N LYS A 4 7.48 -5.69 -13.43
CA LYS A 4 8.38 -6.78 -13.04
C LYS A 4 8.37 -6.97 -11.54
N THR A 5 8.27 -8.21 -11.10
CA THR A 5 8.43 -8.60 -9.70
C THR A 5 9.73 -7.99 -9.14
N PRO A 6 9.66 -7.16 -8.08
CA PRO A 6 10.84 -6.57 -7.50
C PRO A 6 11.73 -7.67 -6.88
N ASN A 7 13.04 -7.59 -7.08
CA ASN A 7 13.99 -8.44 -6.36
C ASN A 7 14.34 -7.77 -5.02
N LEU A 8 13.59 -8.13 -3.97
CA LEU A 8 13.75 -7.55 -2.64
C LEU A 8 14.72 -8.44 -1.85
N THR A 9 15.92 -7.91 -1.55
CA THR A 9 16.95 -8.61 -0.78
C THR A 9 16.88 -8.34 0.72
N GLY A 10 15.94 -7.49 1.15
CA GLY A 10 15.77 -7.10 2.54
C GLY A 10 14.58 -6.18 2.74
N LEU A 11 14.35 -5.81 4.00
CA LEU A 11 13.30 -4.90 4.41
C LEU A 11 13.62 -3.46 3.98
N GLY A 12 12.63 -2.78 3.42
CA GLY A 12 12.71 -1.38 3.03
C GLY A 12 11.62 -0.55 3.71
N ILE A 13 11.96 0.70 4.00
CA ILE A 13 11.04 1.67 4.61
C ILE A 13 10.99 2.91 3.72
N GLY A 14 9.79 3.30 3.32
CA GLY A 14 9.49 4.56 2.66
C GLY A 14 8.56 5.42 3.52
N TYR A 15 8.39 6.69 3.16
CA TYR A 15 7.48 7.59 3.85
C TYR A 15 6.83 8.57 2.87
N MET A 16 5.61 8.99 3.19
CA MET A 16 4.95 10.12 2.55
C MET A 16 4.31 10.99 3.64
N LEU A 17 5.04 12.01 4.10
CA LEU A 17 4.58 12.86 5.21
C LEU A 17 3.51 13.88 4.80
N ALA A 18 3.39 14.17 3.50
CA ALA A 18 2.29 14.97 2.98
C ALA A 18 1.01 14.14 2.72
N GLY A 19 1.08 12.82 2.87
CA GLY A 19 0.06 11.90 2.37
C GLY A 19 0.10 11.77 0.85
N GLY A 20 -0.94 11.15 0.31
CA GLY A 20 -1.02 10.77 -1.10
C GLY A 20 -2.44 10.52 -1.58
N VAL A 21 -2.55 10.27 -2.87
CA VAL A 21 -3.78 9.80 -3.50
C VAL A 21 -3.49 8.58 -4.35
N ALA A 22 -4.26 7.52 -4.13
CA ALA A 22 -4.15 6.28 -4.89
C ALA A 22 -5.46 5.98 -5.63
N ALA A 23 -5.34 5.43 -6.84
CA ALA A 23 -6.49 5.05 -7.66
C ALA A 23 -7.21 3.80 -7.11
N ASP A 24 -6.45 2.85 -6.56
CA ASP A 24 -6.93 1.57 -6.07
C ASP A 24 -5.96 1.00 -5.01
N ASN A 25 -6.51 0.35 -3.98
CA ASN A 25 -5.70 -0.30 -2.94
C ASN A 25 -5.27 -1.72 -3.32
N ASP A 26 -5.96 -2.37 -4.26
CA ASP A 26 -5.71 -3.77 -4.61
C ASP A 26 -4.85 -3.90 -5.88
N ASP A 27 -4.93 -2.94 -6.80
CA ASP A 27 -4.19 -2.93 -8.07
C ASP A 27 -3.02 -1.91 -8.08
N PRO A 28 -1.75 -2.37 -8.06
CA PRO A 28 -0.57 -1.49 -8.13
C PRO A 28 -0.40 -0.75 -9.47
N PHE A 29 -1.13 -1.15 -10.51
CA PHE A 29 -1.05 -0.53 -11.84
C PHE A 29 -2.31 0.27 -12.19
N ALA A 30 -3.23 0.45 -11.24
CA ALA A 30 -4.40 1.29 -11.43
C ALA A 30 -3.97 2.73 -11.70
N THR A 31 -4.20 3.19 -12.93
CA THR A 31 -4.00 4.60 -13.32
C THR A 31 -5.27 5.43 -13.19
N LYS A 32 -6.41 4.74 -13.08
CA LYS A 32 -7.73 5.33 -12.92
C LYS A 32 -8.49 4.56 -11.86
N ARG A 33 -9.31 5.28 -11.12
CA ARG A 33 -10.23 4.74 -10.14
C ARG A 33 -11.23 3.79 -10.80
N LYS A 34 -11.58 2.70 -10.11
CA LYS A 34 -12.69 1.82 -10.54
C LYS A 34 -14.01 2.61 -10.66
N PRO A 35 -14.87 2.31 -11.64
CA PRO A 35 -16.18 2.95 -11.77
C PRO A 35 -16.96 2.90 -10.44
N GLY A 36 -17.51 4.03 -10.01
CA GLY A 36 -18.29 4.13 -8.77
C GLY A 36 -17.52 4.10 -7.45
N LYS A 37 -16.19 3.97 -7.44
CA LYS A 37 -15.38 4.08 -6.21
C LYS A 37 -14.96 5.53 -5.95
N GLN A 38 -14.32 5.86 -4.82
CA GLN A 38 -13.65 7.15 -4.59
C GLN A 38 -12.12 7.00 -4.68
N TRP A 39 -11.40 8.10 -4.92
CA TRP A 39 -9.93 8.07 -4.84
C TRP A 39 -9.57 7.72 -3.39
N LEU A 40 -8.59 6.85 -3.21
CA LEU A 40 -8.09 6.56 -1.88
C LEU A 40 -7.24 7.75 -1.43
N MET A 41 -7.67 8.40 -0.36
CA MET A 41 -6.91 9.45 0.30
C MET A 41 -6.02 8.82 1.36
N GLU A 42 -4.71 8.94 1.20
CA GLU A 42 -3.73 8.37 2.11
C GLU A 42 -3.24 9.49 3.04
N PRO A 43 -3.37 9.34 4.37
CA PRO A 43 -2.85 10.32 5.31
C PRO A 43 -1.32 10.27 5.32
N PRO A 44 -0.62 11.14 6.08
CA PRO A 44 0.80 10.94 6.34
C PRO A 44 1.08 9.52 6.87
N HIS A 45 1.98 8.79 6.22
CA HIS A 45 2.24 7.39 6.56
C HIS A 45 3.68 6.95 6.23
N LEU A 46 4.09 5.85 6.86
CA LEU A 46 5.25 5.04 6.48
C LEU A 46 4.80 3.85 5.63
N MET A 47 5.66 3.40 4.74
CA MET A 47 5.49 2.20 3.93
C MET A 47 6.57 1.19 4.30
N VAL A 48 6.20 -0.04 4.63
CA VAL A 48 7.14 -1.12 4.90
C VAL A 48 7.00 -2.21 3.83
N PHE A 49 8.07 -2.48 3.10
CA PHE A 49 8.13 -3.43 1.98
C PHE A 49 9.32 -4.38 2.14
N GLY A 50 9.38 -5.43 1.32
CA GLY A 50 10.50 -6.39 1.33
C GLY A 50 10.38 -7.50 2.36
N ALA A 51 9.25 -7.59 3.05
CA ALA A 51 8.88 -8.73 3.87
C ALA A 51 7.57 -9.32 3.35
N LYS A 52 7.45 -10.65 3.42
CA LYS A 52 6.17 -11.32 3.16
C LYS A 52 5.23 -11.00 4.31
N ILE A 53 4.10 -10.36 4.02
CA ILE A 53 3.14 -9.96 5.05
C ILE A 53 2.21 -11.13 5.30
N GLU A 54 2.10 -11.58 6.54
CA GLU A 54 1.13 -12.62 6.86
C GLU A 54 -0.29 -12.06 6.69
N PRO A 55 -1.15 -12.64 5.83
CA PRO A 55 -2.44 -12.08 5.47
C PRO A 55 -3.41 -11.90 6.65
N SER A 56 -3.19 -12.61 7.75
CA SER A 56 -4.01 -12.60 8.97
C SER A 56 -3.72 -11.39 9.87
N VAL A 57 -2.53 -10.79 9.76
CA VAL A 57 -2.03 -9.79 10.72
C VAL A 57 -2.61 -8.40 10.43
N HIS A 58 -2.80 -8.07 9.16
CA HIS A 58 -3.27 -6.76 8.73
C HIS A 58 -4.41 -6.84 7.71
N SER A 59 -5.42 -5.98 7.91
CA SER A 59 -6.54 -5.80 6.98
C SER A 59 -6.04 -5.23 5.65
N ASN A 60 -6.70 -5.55 4.54
CA ASN A 60 -6.50 -4.82 3.27
C ASN A 60 -7.47 -3.63 3.11
N VAL A 61 -8.30 -3.35 4.12
CA VAL A 61 -9.20 -2.20 4.11
C VAL A 61 -8.40 -0.96 4.52
N PRO A 62 -8.29 0.06 3.65
CA PRO A 62 -7.56 1.28 3.99
C PRO A 62 -8.11 1.93 5.25
N ASN A 63 -7.23 2.31 6.17
CA ASN A 63 -7.60 2.88 7.45
C ASN A 63 -6.59 3.95 7.88
N THR A 64 -7.06 5.16 8.16
CA THR A 64 -6.20 6.28 8.53
C THR A 64 -5.69 6.23 9.97
N THR A 65 -6.15 5.28 10.78
CA THR A 65 -5.87 5.18 12.22
C THR A 65 -5.13 3.89 12.62
N ARG A 66 -4.98 2.94 11.68
CA ARG A 66 -4.37 1.63 11.95
C ARG A 66 -3.62 1.13 10.72
N PRO A 67 -2.58 0.30 10.90
CA PRO A 67 -1.88 -0.28 9.77
C PRO A 67 -2.79 -1.15 8.89
N TRP A 68 -2.61 -1.05 7.58
CA TRP A 68 -3.28 -1.90 6.60
C TRP A 68 -2.30 -2.33 5.50
N VAL A 69 -2.67 -3.37 4.74
CA VAL A 69 -1.89 -3.86 3.59
C VAL A 69 -2.45 -3.26 2.32
N MET A 70 -1.56 -2.63 1.54
CA MET A 70 -1.84 -2.22 0.18
C MET A 70 -1.30 -3.27 -0.80
N TRP A 71 -2.03 -3.51 -1.88
CA TRP A 71 -1.73 -4.49 -2.94
C TRP A 71 -1.52 -5.91 -2.42
N LYS A 72 -2.33 -6.29 -1.43
CA LYS A 72 -2.25 -7.57 -0.72
C LYS A 72 -2.19 -8.75 -1.69
N GLY A 73 -1.22 -9.65 -1.48
CA GLY A 73 -1.05 -10.85 -2.30
C GLY A 73 -0.34 -10.61 -3.64
N THR A 74 0.07 -9.38 -3.94
CA THR A 74 0.95 -9.07 -5.07
C THR A 74 2.41 -8.99 -4.62
N PRO A 75 3.39 -9.12 -5.53
CA PRO A 75 4.80 -8.91 -5.20
C PRO A 75 5.17 -7.47 -4.79
N TYR A 76 4.21 -6.54 -4.82
CA TYR A 76 4.39 -5.15 -4.44
C TYR A 76 3.75 -4.85 -3.08
N GLU A 77 3.19 -5.86 -2.40
CA GLU A 77 2.52 -5.66 -1.12
C GLU A 77 3.41 -4.93 -0.11
N HIS A 78 2.81 -3.99 0.60
CA HIS A 78 3.49 -3.23 1.63
C HIS A 78 2.50 -2.84 2.73
N VAL A 79 3.02 -2.72 3.95
CA VAL A 79 2.24 -2.24 5.09
C VAL A 79 2.25 -0.72 5.07
N MET A 80 1.07 -0.13 5.08
CA MET A 80 0.84 1.29 5.26
C MET A 80 0.65 1.55 6.75
N VAL A 81 1.48 2.40 7.34
CA VAL A 81 1.46 2.74 8.77
C VAL A 81 1.19 4.24 8.92
N PRO A 82 -0.04 4.65 9.28
CA PRO A 82 -0.32 6.05 9.61
C PRO A 82 0.60 6.59 10.70
N VAL A 83 1.01 7.85 10.59
CA VAL A 83 1.83 8.53 11.61
C VAL A 83 1.05 9.52 12.48
N LYS A 84 -0.29 9.47 12.44
CA LYS A 84 -1.19 10.26 13.28
C LYS A 84 -1.88 9.39 14.32
#